data_AF-A0AAD4BTW7-F1
#
_entry.id   AF-A0AAD4BTW7-F1
#
_cell.length_a   1.000
_cell.length_b   1.000
_cell.length_c   1.000
_cell.angle_alpha   90.00
_cell.angle_beta   90.00
_cell.angle_gamma   90.00
#
_symmetry.space_group_name_H-M   'P 1'
#
loop_
_entity.id
_entity.type
_entity.pdbx_description
1 polymer ?
#
loop_
_entity_poly.entity_id
_entity_poly.type
_entity_poly.pdbx_seq_one_letter_code
_entity_poly.pdbx_strand_id
1 'polypeptide(L)'
;MCPVLISSPLRERFGKRMSVKPQPDESFYSLPNRRFSLSDVRAPPRQHRSQAITRKFGTVSGSTSSFVKGTRRKQRCGLRIPSFPDTRQSTLRSSPQATVIPRTQLGASALRTILVHVLRILLFLPWCAAVGGALLLFPGCVELVTFRPGYLESPKGIRRFAHWAECGQQHVMIFLACLVAVLWYNPALGLSLTSIVVSRFVFVWHAFRVDENIPLGEDDQQSLYLVIMGLASTDSSYSVSGIRGGQGIMKVHDSEQEAAKTEA
;
A
#
# COMPACT_ATOMS: atom_id res chain seq x y z
N MET A 1 -15.23 -28.92 -13.25
CA MET A 1 -14.42 -28.29 -12.17
C MET A 1 -14.67 -26.80 -12.24
N CYS A 2 -15.51 -26.27 -11.35
CA CYS A 2 -15.86 -24.85 -11.32
C CYS A 2 -14.77 -24.06 -10.58
N PRO A 3 -14.35 -22.88 -11.08
CA PRO A 3 -13.41 -22.04 -10.36
C PRO A 3 -14.10 -21.47 -9.11
N VAL A 4 -13.53 -21.78 -7.94
CA VAL A 4 -13.89 -21.16 -6.67
C VAL A 4 -13.38 -19.71 -6.70
N LEU A 5 -14.29 -18.78 -6.95
CA LEU A 5 -14.04 -17.34 -6.81
C LEU A 5 -14.05 -16.98 -5.33
N ILE A 6 -12.88 -16.83 -4.74
CA ILE A 6 -12.72 -16.26 -3.39
C ILE A 6 -12.99 -14.75 -3.51
N SER A 7 -14.25 -14.36 -3.36
CA SER A 7 -14.66 -12.96 -3.22
C SER A 7 -14.23 -12.45 -1.84
N SER A 8 -13.27 -11.53 -1.79
CA SER A 8 -12.92 -10.89 -0.52
C SER A 8 -14.02 -9.89 -0.11
N PRO A 9 -14.47 -9.88 1.16
CA PRO A 9 -15.50 -8.96 1.65
C PRO A 9 -15.11 -7.47 1.53
N LEU A 10 -13.81 -7.17 1.40
CA LEU A 10 -13.30 -5.81 1.21
C LEU A 10 -13.69 -5.22 -0.16
N ARG A 11 -13.93 -6.07 -1.18
CA ARG A 11 -14.29 -5.60 -2.53
C ARG A 11 -15.73 -5.06 -2.60
N GLU A 12 -16.63 -5.52 -1.73
CA GLU A 12 -18.04 -5.11 -1.77
C GLU A 12 -18.30 -3.75 -1.13
N ARG A 13 -17.57 -3.37 -0.07
CA ARG A 13 -17.76 -2.07 0.58
C ARG A 13 -17.16 -0.88 -0.18
N PHE A 14 -16.15 -1.11 -1.02
CA PHE A 14 -15.59 -0.08 -1.90
C PHE A 14 -16.06 -0.18 -3.36
N GLY A 15 -16.61 -1.33 -3.78
CA GLY A 15 -17.00 -1.56 -5.19
C GLY A 15 -18.38 -1.05 -5.58
N LYS A 16 -19.31 -0.81 -4.65
CA LYS A 16 -20.73 -0.59 -5.00
C LYS A 16 -21.10 0.85 -5.41
N ARG A 17 -20.15 1.79 -5.46
CA ARG A 17 -20.38 3.16 -6.00
C ARG A 17 -19.32 3.68 -6.96
N MET A 18 -18.48 2.81 -7.53
CA MET A 18 -17.59 3.19 -8.63
C MET A 18 -17.48 2.04 -9.63
N SER A 19 -18.56 1.77 -10.37
CA SER A 19 -18.41 1.24 -11.73
C SER A 19 -17.92 2.39 -12.61
N VAL A 20 -16.65 2.77 -12.41
CA VAL A 20 -15.92 3.59 -13.37
C VAL A 20 -15.49 2.58 -14.42
N LYS A 21 -16.14 2.61 -15.59
CA LYS A 21 -15.57 2.02 -16.81
C LYS A 21 -14.10 2.46 -16.84
N PRO A 22 -13.12 1.56 -16.79
CA PRO A 22 -11.73 1.94 -16.98
C PRO A 22 -11.58 2.29 -18.46
N GLN A 23 -12.00 3.50 -18.80
CA GLN A 23 -11.48 4.18 -19.97
C GLN A 23 -10.03 4.51 -19.60
N PRO A 24 -9.02 4.00 -20.33
CA PRO A 24 -7.62 4.24 -20.04
C PRO A 24 -7.21 5.67 -20.43
N ASP A 25 -8.04 6.65 -20.06
CA ASP A 25 -7.69 8.05 -20.15
C ASP A 25 -7.03 8.39 -18.81
N GLU A 26 -5.72 8.59 -18.85
CA GLU A 26 -4.86 9.00 -17.72
C GLU A 26 -5.32 10.31 -17.01
N SER A 27 -6.44 10.89 -17.42
CA SER A 27 -6.97 12.19 -17.01
C SER A 27 -7.69 12.18 -15.67
N PHE A 28 -8.21 11.05 -15.18
CA PHE A 28 -8.84 11.00 -13.85
C PHE A 28 -7.83 11.14 -12.70
N TYR A 29 -6.54 10.94 -13.00
CA TYR A 29 -5.48 10.95 -12.00
C TYR A 29 -4.45 12.07 -12.19
N SER A 30 -4.67 12.98 -13.14
CA SER A 30 -3.89 14.21 -13.31
C SER A 30 -4.40 15.36 -12.44
N LEU A 31 -5.36 15.11 -11.54
CA LEU A 31 -5.76 16.10 -10.55
C LEU A 31 -4.51 16.53 -9.76
N PRO A 32 -4.29 17.85 -9.63
CA PRO A 32 -3.09 18.38 -8.99
C PRO A 32 -2.98 17.78 -7.60
N ASN A 33 -1.80 17.24 -7.30
CA ASN A 33 -1.43 16.51 -6.10
C ASN A 33 -1.80 17.31 -4.83
N ARG A 34 -3.08 17.24 -4.46
CA ARG A 34 -3.64 17.98 -3.33
C ARG A 34 -3.19 17.20 -2.12
N ARG A 35 -2.18 17.73 -1.43
CA ARG A 35 -1.64 17.14 -0.20
C ARG A 35 -2.77 16.98 0.80
N PHE A 36 -3.28 15.76 0.95
CA PHE A 36 -4.21 15.43 2.01
C PHE A 36 -3.39 15.33 3.31
N SER A 37 -3.50 16.36 4.16
CA SER A 37 -2.99 16.29 5.52
C SER A 37 -4.00 15.58 6.40
N LEU A 38 -3.56 14.73 7.32
CA LEU A 38 -4.44 14.11 8.32
C LEU A 38 -5.22 15.14 9.15
N SER A 39 -4.66 16.35 9.28
CA SER A 39 -5.29 17.49 9.95
C SER A 39 -6.64 17.88 9.35
N ASP A 40 -6.87 17.63 8.05
CA ASP A 40 -8.09 18.04 7.36
C ASP A 40 -9.28 17.10 7.65
N VAL A 41 -9.01 15.85 8.06
CA VAL A 41 -10.05 14.84 8.32
C VAL A 41 -10.68 15.00 9.70
N ARG A 42 -9.96 15.62 10.65
CA ARG A 42 -10.39 15.72 12.06
C ARG A 42 -11.07 17.03 12.43
N ALA A 43 -11.24 17.97 11.50
CA ALA A 43 -11.97 19.20 11.81
C ALA A 43 -13.47 18.86 12.00
N PRO A 44 -14.02 18.96 13.23
CA PRO A 44 -15.46 18.84 13.40
C PRO A 44 -16.14 19.93 12.56
N PRO A 45 -17.33 19.68 11.99
CA PRO A 45 -18.05 20.70 11.26
C PRO A 45 -18.22 21.89 12.20
N ARG A 46 -17.55 23.00 11.87
CA ARG A 46 -17.81 24.29 12.52
C ARG A 46 -19.28 24.58 12.28
N GLN A 47 -20.08 24.31 13.30
CA GLN A 47 -21.46 24.73 13.38
C GLN A 47 -21.44 26.21 13.09
N HIS A 48 -22.03 26.59 11.95
CA HIS A 48 -22.19 27.97 11.52
C HIS A 48 -23.13 28.64 12.53
N ARG A 49 -22.57 29.05 13.67
CA ARG A 49 -23.25 29.85 14.67
C ARG A 49 -23.38 31.24 14.06
N SER A 50 -24.62 31.62 13.78
CA SER A 50 -25.02 32.94 13.30
C SER A 50 -24.22 34.03 14.02
N GLN A 51 -23.48 34.82 13.23
CA GLN A 51 -22.69 35.94 13.72
C GLN A 51 -23.64 37.06 14.17
N ALA A 52 -23.77 37.22 15.49
CA ALA A 52 -24.17 38.50 16.06
C ALA A 52 -22.92 39.38 16.18
N ILE A 53 -22.91 40.46 15.40
CA ILE A 53 -21.86 41.48 15.38
C ILE A 53 -21.78 42.14 16.76
N THR A 54 -20.64 42.02 17.44
CA THR A 54 -20.25 42.95 18.51
C THR A 54 -18.77 43.33 18.39
N ARG A 55 -18.52 44.62 18.62
CA ARG A 55 -17.31 45.37 18.29
C ARG A 55 -16.11 45.01 19.18
N LYS A 56 -14.94 45.24 18.59
CA LYS A 56 -13.57 45.19 19.15
C LYS A 56 -13.40 46.03 20.41
N PHE A 57 -12.57 45.54 21.34
CA PHE A 57 -11.46 46.29 21.96
C PHE A 57 -10.29 45.32 22.20
N GLY A 58 -9.08 45.76 21.86
CA GLY A 58 -7.87 44.94 21.93
C GLY A 58 -7.05 45.16 23.18
N THR A 59 -6.00 44.35 23.38
CA THR A 59 -4.70 44.78 23.92
C THR A 59 -3.64 43.71 23.70
N VAL A 60 -2.41 44.20 23.55
CA VAL A 60 -1.17 43.54 23.14
C VAL A 60 -0.39 43.01 24.36
N SER A 61 0.45 41.99 24.11
CA SER A 61 1.71 41.58 24.78
C SER A 61 1.64 40.08 25.10
N GLY A 62 2.54 39.19 24.70
CA GLY A 62 3.97 39.30 24.41
C GLY A 62 4.66 38.26 25.29
N SER A 63 5.25 37.21 24.72
CA SER A 63 6.37 36.47 25.33
C SER A 63 6.97 35.44 24.38
N THR A 64 8.27 35.62 24.19
CA THR A 64 9.26 34.81 23.50
C THR A 64 9.43 33.43 24.12
N SER A 65 9.60 32.40 23.27
CA SER A 65 10.17 31.12 23.69
C SER A 65 10.94 30.49 22.52
N SER A 66 12.26 30.53 22.63
CA SER A 66 13.27 29.87 21.82
C SER A 66 13.42 28.39 22.22
N PHE A 67 13.46 27.45 21.26
CA PHE A 67 14.06 26.09 21.31
C PHE A 67 13.46 25.25 20.15
N VAL A 68 14.09 24.40 19.34
CA VAL A 68 15.45 23.86 19.15
C VAL A 68 15.62 23.66 17.65
N LYS A 69 16.77 24.06 17.11
CA LYS A 69 17.15 23.85 15.71
C LYS A 69 17.62 22.40 15.52
N GLY A 70 16.69 21.49 15.23
CA GLY A 70 17.00 20.10 14.87
C GLY A 70 17.69 20.04 13.51
N THR A 71 18.99 19.78 13.50
CA THR A 71 19.76 19.51 12.29
C THR A 71 19.34 18.18 11.68
N ARG A 72 18.33 18.19 10.80
CA ARG A 72 18.01 17.05 9.92
C ARG A 72 19.18 16.87 8.94
N ARG A 73 20.01 15.88 9.25
CA ARG A 73 21.06 15.34 8.37
C ARG A 73 20.38 14.74 7.13
N LYS A 74 20.21 15.57 6.09
CA LYS A 74 19.83 15.15 4.73
C LYS A 74 20.96 14.30 4.18
N GLN A 75 20.89 12.99 4.39
CA GLN A 75 21.77 12.02 3.74
C GLN A 75 21.33 11.92 2.28
N ARG A 76 21.86 12.82 1.44
CA ARG A 76 21.75 12.72 -0.02
C ARG A 76 22.61 11.53 -0.47
N CYS A 77 21.99 10.36 -0.64
CA CYS A 77 22.55 9.33 -1.50
C CYS A 77 22.50 9.85 -2.93
N GLY A 78 23.56 10.51 -3.37
CA GLY A 78 23.78 10.90 -4.75
C GLY A 78 24.14 9.67 -5.59
N LEU A 79 23.14 8.84 -5.90
CA LEU A 79 23.29 7.83 -6.95
C LEU A 79 23.10 8.56 -8.29
N ARG A 80 24.22 8.92 -8.91
CA ARG A 80 24.28 9.57 -10.23
C ARG A 80 23.89 8.51 -11.27
N ILE A 81 22.64 8.56 -11.73
CA ILE A 81 22.15 7.71 -12.83
C ILE A 81 22.86 8.17 -14.12
N PRO A 82 23.52 7.28 -14.88
CA PRO A 82 24.10 7.63 -16.16
C PRO A 82 22.99 8.06 -17.14
N SER A 83 23.15 9.26 -17.70
CA SER A 83 22.30 9.81 -18.74
C SER A 83 22.34 8.91 -19.98
N PHE A 84 21.17 8.45 -20.43
CA PHE A 84 21.02 7.73 -21.69
C PHE A 84 21.34 8.67 -22.87
N PRO A 85 22.15 8.22 -23.86
CA PRO A 85 22.39 9.02 -25.05
C PRO A 85 21.17 9.01 -25.97
N ASP A 86 20.66 10.21 -26.25
CA ASP A 86 19.70 10.50 -27.32
C ASP A 86 20.29 10.07 -28.66
N THR A 87 19.79 8.95 -29.18
CA THR A 87 20.13 8.48 -30.52
C THR A 87 19.18 9.13 -31.51
N ARG A 88 19.58 10.27 -32.08
CA ARG A 88 18.94 10.86 -33.26
C ARG A 88 19.01 9.89 -34.44
N GLN A 89 17.87 9.40 -34.87
CA GLN A 89 17.69 8.76 -36.17
C GLN A 89 17.55 9.83 -37.25
N SER A 90 18.46 9.83 -38.23
CA SER A 90 18.16 10.25 -39.60
C SER A 90 19.33 9.93 -40.53
N THR A 91 19.34 8.73 -41.12
CA THR A 91 20.00 8.54 -42.42
C THR A 91 19.30 7.44 -43.21
N LEU A 92 18.44 7.89 -44.13
CA LEU A 92 17.93 7.12 -45.25
C LEU A 92 19.09 6.71 -46.15
N ARG A 93 19.41 5.41 -46.22
CA ARG A 93 20.22 4.83 -47.29
C ARG A 93 19.62 3.50 -47.71
N SER A 94 18.86 3.54 -48.80
CA SER A 94 18.34 2.38 -49.50
C SER A 94 19.50 1.61 -50.13
N SER A 95 19.68 0.36 -49.72
CA SER A 95 20.52 -0.62 -50.42
C SER A 95 19.81 -1.97 -50.41
N PRO A 96 19.49 -2.56 -51.57
CA PRO A 96 18.90 -3.89 -51.64
C PRO A 96 20.03 -4.92 -51.61
N GLN A 97 20.39 -5.39 -50.42
CA GLN A 97 21.18 -6.60 -50.27
C GLN A 97 20.28 -7.78 -49.92
N ALA A 98 20.38 -8.82 -50.74
CA ALA A 98 19.65 -10.07 -50.61
C ALA A 98 19.91 -10.72 -49.24
N THR A 99 18.86 -10.76 -48.42
CA THR A 99 18.88 -11.29 -47.07
C THR A 99 18.89 -12.82 -47.10
N VAL A 100 20.08 -13.42 -47.00
CA VAL A 100 20.22 -14.84 -46.66
C VAL A 100 19.89 -14.99 -45.17
N ILE A 101 18.71 -15.52 -44.87
CA ILE A 101 18.19 -15.71 -43.50
C ILE A 101 18.96 -16.87 -42.83
N PRO A 102 19.75 -16.64 -41.76
CA PRO A 102 20.35 -17.73 -41.00
C PRO A 102 19.28 -18.42 -40.14
N ARG A 103 18.83 -19.60 -40.59
CA ARG A 103 17.70 -20.37 -40.04
C ARG A 103 17.94 -21.07 -38.69
N THR A 104 19.08 -20.86 -38.02
CA THR A 104 19.48 -21.66 -36.84
C THR A 104 19.64 -20.88 -35.52
N GLN A 105 19.50 -19.55 -35.50
CA GLN A 105 19.62 -18.72 -34.29
C GLN A 105 18.31 -18.60 -33.46
N LEU A 106 17.20 -19.16 -33.96
CA LEU A 106 15.86 -18.96 -33.36
C LEU A 106 15.61 -19.81 -32.11
N GLY A 107 16.33 -20.94 -31.93
CA GLY A 107 16.11 -21.85 -30.80
C GLY A 107 16.75 -21.42 -29.49
N ALA A 108 17.99 -20.92 -29.53
CA ALA A 108 18.75 -20.58 -28.32
C ALA A 108 18.18 -19.35 -27.58
N SER A 109 17.70 -18.34 -28.33
CA SER A 109 17.09 -17.14 -27.77
C SER A 109 15.72 -17.42 -27.13
N ALA A 110 14.93 -18.31 -27.75
CA ALA A 110 13.66 -18.77 -27.21
C ALA A 110 13.83 -19.52 -25.89
N LEU A 111 14.76 -20.49 -25.83
CA LEU A 111 15.06 -21.24 -24.59
C LEU A 111 15.54 -20.34 -23.46
N ARG A 112 16.40 -19.36 -23.75
CA ARG A 112 16.83 -18.37 -22.74
C ARG A 112 15.65 -17.58 -22.19
N THR A 113 14.73 -17.16 -23.06
CA THR A 113 13.55 -16.39 -22.67
C THR A 113 12.65 -17.22 -21.76
N ILE A 114 12.38 -18.47 -22.13
CA ILE A 114 11.60 -19.42 -21.33
C ILE A 114 12.25 -19.65 -19.96
N LEU A 115 13.56 -19.91 -19.94
CA LEU A 115 14.30 -20.14 -18.70
C LEU A 115 14.21 -18.94 -17.75
N VAL A 116 14.36 -17.71 -18.27
CA VAL A 116 14.20 -16.48 -17.48
C VAL A 116 12.79 -16.37 -16.91
N HIS A 117 11.75 -16.73 -17.68
CA HIS A 117 10.37 -16.69 -17.20
C HIS A 117 10.11 -17.74 -16.12
N VAL A 118 10.60 -18.97 -16.31
CA VAL A 118 10.49 -20.04 -15.31
C VAL A 118 11.19 -19.63 -14.02
N LEU A 119 12.42 -19.10 -14.10
CA LEU A 119 13.15 -18.64 -12.93
C LEU A 119 12.43 -17.48 -12.22
N ARG A 120 11.84 -16.55 -12.98
CA ARG A 120 11.04 -15.43 -12.47
C ARG A 120 9.79 -15.92 -11.74
N ILE A 121 9.13 -16.98 -12.23
CA ILE A 121 7.98 -17.61 -11.58
C ILE A 121 8.40 -18.32 -10.28
N LEU A 122 9.50 -19.08 -10.31
CA LEU A 122 10.00 -19.79 -9.14
C LEU A 122 10.47 -18.84 -8.02
N LEU A 123 11.09 -17.72 -8.39
CA LEU A 123 11.55 -16.69 -7.44
C LEU A 123 10.43 -15.74 -6.99
N PHE A 124 9.23 -15.83 -7.57
CA PHE A 124 8.12 -14.98 -7.19
C PHE A 124 7.64 -15.26 -5.77
N LEU A 125 7.47 -16.53 -5.38
CA LEU A 125 6.99 -16.88 -4.05
C LEU A 125 7.99 -16.50 -2.94
N PRO A 126 9.31 -16.79 -3.06
CA PRO A 126 10.31 -16.27 -2.14
C PRO A 126 10.33 -14.74 -2.07
N TRP A 127 10.16 -14.06 -3.21
CA TRP A 127 10.07 -12.60 -3.25
C TRP A 127 8.82 -12.09 -2.48
N CYS A 128 7.64 -12.70 -2.66
CA CYS A 128 6.44 -12.34 -1.91
C CYS A 128 6.63 -12.48 -0.40
N ALA A 129 7.23 -13.59 0.04
CA ALA A 129 7.54 -13.80 1.46
C ALA A 129 8.56 -12.78 1.97
N ALA A 130 9.59 -12.45 1.18
CA ALA A 130 10.58 -11.42 1.53
C ALA A 130 9.93 -10.03 1.66
N VAL A 131 8.99 -9.68 0.78
CA VAL A 131 8.19 -8.44 0.88
C VAL A 131 7.37 -8.43 2.17
N GLY A 132 6.63 -9.51 2.47
CA GLY A 132 5.86 -9.62 3.71
C GLY A 132 6.72 -9.49 4.98
N GLY A 133 7.90 -10.11 4.98
CA GLY A 133 8.87 -9.97 6.06
C GLY A 133 9.42 -8.54 6.17
N ALA A 134 9.72 -7.89 5.05
CA ALA A 134 10.18 -6.50 5.05
C ALA A 134 9.11 -5.53 5.59
N LEU A 135 7.84 -5.74 5.24
CA LEU A 135 6.72 -4.94 5.75
C LEU A 135 6.61 -5.01 7.27
N LEU A 136 6.77 -6.20 7.86
CA LEU A 136 6.68 -6.39 9.30
C LEU A 136 7.94 -5.94 10.05
N LEU A 137 9.12 -6.23 9.51
CA LEU A 137 10.39 -6.16 10.25
C LEU A 137 11.26 -4.94 9.91
N PHE A 138 11.09 -4.37 8.71
CA PHE A 138 11.94 -3.28 8.20
C PHE A 138 11.14 -2.35 7.28
N PRO A 139 10.12 -1.63 7.80
CA PRO A 139 9.24 -0.81 6.97
C PRO A 139 10.00 0.26 6.16
N GLY A 140 11.11 0.79 6.68
CA GLY A 140 11.96 1.74 5.95
C GLY A 140 12.76 1.15 4.77
N CYS A 141 12.83 -0.17 4.64
CA CYS A 141 13.52 -0.85 3.54
C CYS A 141 12.55 -1.47 2.51
N VAL A 142 11.25 -1.32 2.71
CA VAL A 142 10.21 -1.96 1.89
C VAL A 142 10.35 -1.56 0.43
N GLU A 143 10.55 -0.26 0.15
CA GLU A 143 10.77 0.25 -1.22
C GLU A 143 11.87 -0.50 -1.98
N LEU A 144 12.96 -0.81 -1.28
CA LEU A 144 14.12 -1.46 -1.85
C LEU A 144 13.83 -2.92 -2.18
N VAL A 145 13.04 -3.60 -1.36
CA VAL A 145 12.73 -5.03 -1.54
C VAL A 145 11.64 -5.23 -2.59
N THR A 146 10.67 -4.32 -2.66
CA THR A 146 9.49 -4.47 -3.52
C THR A 146 9.74 -4.02 -4.94
N PHE A 147 10.33 -2.84 -5.13
CA PHE A 147 10.41 -2.21 -6.45
C PHE A 147 11.74 -2.47 -7.16
N ARG A 148 12.84 -2.65 -6.41
CA ARG A 148 14.16 -2.88 -7.02
C ARG A 148 14.26 -4.14 -7.90
N PRO A 149 13.60 -5.26 -7.57
CA PRO A 149 13.65 -6.45 -8.43
C PRO A 149 12.91 -6.27 -9.77
N GLY A 150 12.14 -5.19 -9.96
CA GLY A 150 11.38 -4.93 -11.17
C GLY A 150 10.17 -5.85 -11.35
N TYR A 151 9.62 -6.39 -10.25
CA TYR A 151 8.32 -7.08 -10.27
C TYR A 151 7.15 -6.10 -10.28
N LEU A 152 7.27 -4.98 -9.55
CA LEU A 152 6.31 -3.89 -9.55
C LEU A 152 6.99 -2.55 -9.84
N GLU A 153 6.23 -1.66 -10.47
CA GLU A 153 6.58 -0.26 -10.59
C GLU A 153 6.32 0.45 -9.25
N SER A 154 7.15 1.43 -8.87
CA SER A 154 7.04 2.15 -7.61
C SER A 154 5.94 3.23 -7.68
N PRO A 155 4.75 3.05 -7.07
CA PRO A 155 3.79 4.12 -6.91
C PRO A 155 4.35 5.21 -5.98
N LYS A 156 3.90 6.46 -6.17
CA LYS A 156 4.28 7.61 -5.33
C LYS A 156 3.06 8.20 -4.63
N GLY A 157 3.28 8.79 -3.45
CA GLY A 157 2.24 9.46 -2.65
C GLY A 157 1.07 8.54 -2.28
N ILE A 158 -0.15 9.04 -2.38
CA ILE A 158 -1.35 8.32 -1.93
C ILE A 158 -1.60 6.99 -2.67
N ARG A 159 -1.08 6.83 -3.89
CA ARG A 159 -1.17 5.56 -4.63
C ARG A 159 -0.37 4.45 -3.94
N ARG A 160 0.73 4.80 -3.28
CA ARG A 160 1.55 3.88 -2.50
C ARG A 160 0.80 3.40 -1.27
N PHE A 161 0.09 4.30 -0.58
CA PHE A 161 -0.80 3.93 0.52
C PHE A 161 -1.91 2.97 0.07
N ALA A 162 -2.62 3.29 -1.02
CA ALA A 162 -3.67 2.42 -1.56
C ALA A 162 -3.14 1.03 -1.95
N HIS A 163 -1.95 0.99 -2.57
CA HIS A 163 -1.28 -0.27 -2.89
C HIS A 163 -1.03 -1.13 -1.65
N TRP A 164 -0.55 -0.54 -0.55
CA TRP A 164 -0.34 -1.28 0.70
C TRP A 164 -1.64 -1.72 1.37
N ALA A 165 -2.70 -0.92 1.28
CA ALA A 165 -4.02 -1.29 1.79
C ALA A 165 -4.60 -2.52 1.07
N GLU A 166 -4.38 -2.62 -0.25
CA GLU A 166 -4.93 -3.71 -1.06
C GLU A 166 -4.07 -4.97 -1.06
N CYS A 167 -2.74 -4.81 -1.11
CA CYS A 167 -1.79 -5.91 -1.33
C CYS A 167 -0.96 -6.27 -0.08
N GLY A 168 -0.82 -5.36 0.89
CA GLY A 168 0.08 -5.56 2.03
C GLY A 168 -0.31 -6.77 2.88
N GLN A 169 -1.61 -6.96 3.10
CA GLN A 169 -2.12 -8.07 3.91
C GLN A 169 -1.76 -9.43 3.30
N GLN A 170 -1.90 -9.63 2.00
CA GLN A 170 -1.61 -10.91 1.35
C GLN A 170 -0.13 -11.26 1.47
N HIS A 171 0.78 -10.29 1.29
CA HIS A 171 2.22 -10.51 1.44
C HIS A 171 2.58 -10.92 2.87
N VAL A 172 2.00 -10.24 3.87
CA VAL A 172 2.18 -10.58 5.28
C VAL A 172 1.68 -11.99 5.57
N MET A 173 0.50 -12.36 5.07
CA MET A 173 -0.04 -13.71 5.26
C MET A 173 0.83 -14.79 4.62
N ILE A 174 1.37 -14.55 3.41
CA ILE A 174 2.31 -15.48 2.76
C ILE A 174 3.57 -15.64 3.61
N PHE A 175 4.14 -14.56 4.12
CA PHE A 175 5.32 -14.62 5.00
C PHE A 175 5.06 -15.42 6.28
N LEU A 176 3.92 -15.18 6.94
CA LEU A 176 3.53 -15.93 8.14
C LEU A 176 3.32 -17.42 7.83
N ALA A 177 2.69 -17.74 6.70
CA ALA A 177 2.53 -19.13 6.26
C ALA A 177 3.89 -19.82 6.05
N CYS A 178 4.88 -19.13 5.46
CA CYS A 178 6.25 -19.65 5.34
C CYS A 178 6.89 -19.90 6.70
N LEU A 179 6.70 -19.03 7.69
CA LEU A 179 7.21 -19.25 9.06
C LEU A 179 6.58 -20.47 9.72
N VAL A 180 5.26 -20.64 9.59
CA VAL A 180 4.54 -21.82 10.11
C VAL A 180 5.02 -23.09 9.43
N ALA A 181 5.25 -23.06 8.11
CA ALA A 181 5.79 -24.20 7.38
C ALA A 181 7.20 -24.59 7.87
N VAL A 182 8.07 -23.62 8.13
CA VAL A 182 9.42 -23.88 8.70
C VAL A 182 9.32 -24.44 10.11
N LEU A 183 8.41 -23.91 10.94
CA LEU A 183 8.13 -24.41 12.29
C LEU A 183 7.61 -25.84 12.27
N TRP A 184 6.79 -26.20 11.30
CA TRP A 184 6.30 -27.55 11.11
C TRP A 184 7.39 -28.52 10.65
N TYR A 185 8.27 -28.09 9.73
CA TYR A 185 9.33 -28.92 9.19
C TYR A 185 10.47 -29.16 10.19
N ASN A 186 10.88 -28.11 10.93
CA ASN A 186 11.88 -28.20 11.98
C ASN A 186 11.51 -27.25 13.13
N PRO A 187 10.99 -27.78 14.25
CA PRO A 187 10.46 -26.94 15.33
C PRO A 187 11.55 -26.11 16.01
N ALA A 188 12.78 -26.62 16.14
CA ALA A 188 13.87 -25.88 16.75
C ALA A 188 14.24 -24.64 15.91
N LEU A 189 14.42 -24.82 14.60
CA LEU A 189 14.69 -23.70 13.70
C LEU A 189 13.50 -22.74 13.62
N GLY A 190 12.28 -23.24 13.50
CA GLY A 190 11.09 -22.39 13.45
C GLY A 190 10.86 -21.58 14.72
N LEU A 191 11.07 -22.16 15.91
CA LEU A 191 10.98 -21.43 17.17
C LEU A 191 12.04 -20.33 17.26
N SER A 192 13.28 -20.63 16.84
CA SER A 192 14.34 -19.61 16.81
C SER A 192 14.01 -18.46 15.85
N LEU A 193 13.51 -18.77 14.66
CA LEU A 193 13.13 -17.77 13.64
C LEU A 193 11.93 -16.95 14.10
N THR A 194 10.89 -17.59 14.62
CA THR A 194 9.71 -16.87 15.13
C THR A 194 10.07 -15.98 16.31
N SER A 195 10.96 -16.42 17.22
CA SER A 195 11.47 -15.59 18.31
C SER A 195 12.21 -14.35 17.79
N ILE A 196 13.10 -14.50 16.81
CA ILE A 196 13.81 -13.38 16.17
C ILE A 196 12.83 -12.43 15.49
N VAL A 197 11.86 -12.95 14.73
CA VAL A 197 10.84 -12.17 14.02
C VAL A 197 9.98 -11.38 15.01
N VAL A 198 9.48 -12.01 16.07
CA VAL A 198 8.66 -11.36 17.10
C VAL A 198 9.48 -10.31 17.85
N SER A 199 10.71 -10.63 18.27
CA SER A 199 11.60 -9.69 18.94
C SER A 199 11.86 -8.46 18.08
N ARG A 200 12.17 -8.66 16.79
CA ARG A 200 12.43 -7.57 15.86
C ARG A 200 11.17 -6.74 15.57
N PHE A 201 10.02 -7.39 15.41
CA PHE A 201 8.74 -6.72 15.25
C PHE A 201 8.46 -5.80 16.45
N VAL A 202 8.50 -6.34 17.67
CA VAL A 202 8.29 -5.54 18.89
C VAL A 202 9.26 -4.36 18.94
N PHE A 203 10.56 -4.59 18.68
CA PHE A 203 11.56 -3.52 18.69
C PHE A 203 11.25 -2.38 17.71
N VAL A 204 10.87 -2.71 16.48
CA VAL A 204 10.60 -1.72 15.42
C VAL A 204 9.32 -0.95 15.66
N TRP A 205 8.27 -1.62 16.16
CA TRP A 205 6.96 -1.01 16.35
C TRP A 205 6.80 -0.35 17.71
N HIS A 206 7.57 -0.74 18.74
CA HIS A 206 7.49 -0.14 20.07
C HIS A 206 7.87 1.36 20.08
N ALA A 207 8.85 1.76 19.26
CA ALA A 207 9.29 3.16 19.18
C ALA A 207 8.47 4.01 18.19
N PHE A 208 7.54 3.40 17.45
CA PHE A 208 6.82 4.07 16.38
C PHE A 208 5.78 5.06 16.94
N ARG A 209 5.77 6.27 16.41
CA ARG A 209 4.75 7.29 16.67
C ARG A 209 4.28 7.85 15.33
N VAL A 210 2.96 7.99 15.18
CA VAL A 210 2.36 8.59 13.99
C VAL A 210 2.72 10.07 13.96
N ASP A 211 3.38 10.51 12.88
CA ASP A 211 3.67 11.92 12.63
C ASP A 211 2.60 12.50 11.70
N GLU A 212 1.72 13.35 12.24
CA GLU A 212 0.65 13.99 11.47
C GLU A 212 1.17 14.98 10.41
N ASN A 213 2.44 15.38 10.48
CA ASN A 213 3.04 16.32 9.53
C ASN A 213 3.52 15.63 8.24
N ILE A 214 3.63 14.30 8.24
CA ILE A 214 4.04 13.53 7.07
C ILE A 214 2.78 13.19 6.26
N PRO A 215 2.71 13.60 4.98
CA PRO A 215 1.57 13.28 4.13
C PRO A 215 1.48 11.77 3.89
N LEU A 216 0.26 11.25 3.78
CA LEU A 216 0.01 9.82 3.57
C LEU A 216 0.73 9.30 2.32
N GLY A 217 1.35 8.13 2.47
CA GLY A 217 2.05 7.44 1.38
C GLY A 217 3.50 7.88 1.14
N GLU A 218 4.02 8.87 1.87
CA GLU A 218 5.46 9.18 1.86
C GLU A 218 6.25 8.32 2.87
N ASP A 219 5.64 7.94 3.98
CA ASP A 219 6.21 6.99 4.95
C ASP A 219 5.44 5.67 4.91
N ASP A 220 6.14 4.60 4.51
CA ASP A 220 5.60 3.23 4.47
C ASP A 220 5.19 2.75 5.86
N GLN A 221 5.95 3.11 6.90
CA GLN A 221 5.67 2.64 8.26
C GLN A 221 4.35 3.21 8.76
N GLN A 222 4.14 4.52 8.57
CA GLN A 222 2.89 5.19 8.90
C GLN A 222 1.72 4.68 8.06
N SER A 223 1.95 4.42 6.78
CA SER A 223 0.93 3.86 5.89
C SER A 223 0.46 2.49 6.38
N LEU A 224 1.39 1.59 6.71
CA LEU A 224 1.08 0.25 7.22
C LEU A 224 0.39 0.30 8.58
N TYR A 225 0.86 1.16 9.48
CA TYR A 225 0.22 1.35 10.78
C TYR A 225 -1.26 1.73 10.64
N LEU A 226 -1.57 2.69 9.76
CA LEU A 226 -2.94 3.14 9.52
C LEU A 226 -3.80 2.04 8.88
N VAL A 227 -3.24 1.25 7.95
CA VAL A 227 -3.94 0.09 7.36
C VAL A 227 -4.29 -0.93 8.43
N ILE A 228 -3.32 -1.31 9.28
CA ILE A 228 -3.53 -2.30 10.36
C ILE A 228 -4.55 -1.79 11.38
N MET A 229 -4.43 -0.53 11.81
CA MET A 229 -5.39 0.08 12.75
C MET A 229 -6.79 0.20 12.14
N GLY A 230 -6.88 0.48 10.84
CA GLY A 230 -8.14 0.49 10.10
C GLY A 230 -8.79 -0.89 10.08
N LEU A 231 -8.04 -1.94 9.75
CA LEU A 231 -8.51 -3.33 9.79
C LEU A 231 -8.99 -3.72 11.19
N ALA A 232 -8.21 -3.42 12.23
CA ALA A 232 -8.58 -3.71 13.62
C ALA A 232 -9.86 -2.98 14.07
N SER A 233 -10.12 -1.78 13.50
CA SER A 233 -11.32 -1.01 13.80
C SER A 233 -12.55 -1.54 13.06
N THR A 234 -12.38 -2.24 11.93
CA THR A 234 -13.49 -2.58 11.03
C THR A 234 -14.46 -3.61 11.63
N ASP A 235 -14.03 -4.37 12.65
CA ASP A 235 -14.87 -5.33 13.38
C ASP A 235 -15.82 -4.69 14.40
N SER A 236 -15.70 -3.38 14.67
CA SER A 236 -16.74 -2.67 15.42
C SER A 236 -17.88 -2.31 14.47
N SER A 237 -19.02 -2.97 14.61
CA SER A 237 -20.24 -2.69 13.85
C SER A 237 -20.60 -1.20 13.97
N TYR A 238 -20.24 -0.41 12.97
CA TYR A 238 -20.68 0.98 12.89
C TYR A 238 -22.19 0.95 12.59
N SER A 239 -23.01 1.15 13.62
CA SER A 239 -24.40 1.55 13.42
C SER A 239 -24.37 2.93 12.79
N VAL A 240 -24.54 2.99 11.46
CA VAL A 240 -24.72 4.24 10.75
C VAL A 240 -26.07 4.80 11.19
N SER A 241 -26.08 5.56 12.28
CA SER A 241 -27.23 6.36 12.66
C SER A 241 -27.32 7.48 11.62
N GLY A 242 -28.12 7.24 10.58
CA GLY A 242 -28.34 8.19 9.50
C GLY A 242 -28.75 9.54 10.08
N ILE A 243 -27.93 10.57 9.84
CA ILE A 243 -28.31 11.97 10.04
C ILE A 243 -29.28 12.33 8.92
N ARG A 244 -30.50 11.82 9.00
CA ARG A 244 -31.65 12.37 8.29
C ARG A 244 -32.80 12.25 9.26
N GLY A 245 -33.30 13.40 9.71
CA GLY A 245 -34.38 13.51 10.70
C GLY A 245 -35.63 12.75 10.30
N GLY A 246 -35.64 11.47 10.59
CA GLY A 246 -36.72 10.52 10.37
C GLY A 246 -36.37 9.27 11.16
N GLN A 247 -37.05 9.08 12.28
CA GLN A 247 -36.87 7.97 13.22
C GLN A 247 -37.05 6.63 12.48
N GLY A 248 -35.94 6.03 12.08
CA GLY A 248 -35.90 4.70 11.48
C GLY A 248 -34.64 4.00 11.94
N ILE A 249 -34.65 3.52 13.18
CA ILE A 249 -33.59 2.63 13.68
C ILE A 249 -33.79 1.30 12.95
N MET A 250 -33.21 1.17 11.76
CA MET A 250 -33.16 -0.10 11.07
C MET A 250 -32.02 -0.89 11.70
N LYS A 251 -32.32 -1.61 12.79
CA LYS A 251 -31.48 -2.71 13.25
C LYS A 251 -31.52 -3.75 12.13
N VAL A 252 -30.49 -3.78 11.30
CA VAL A 252 -30.21 -4.96 10.47
C VAL A 252 -29.72 -6.02 11.46
N HIS A 253 -30.68 -6.72 12.04
CA HIS A 253 -30.44 -8.00 12.67
C HIS A 253 -30.05 -8.93 11.52
N ASP A 254 -28.84 -9.45 11.53
CA ASP A 254 -28.46 -10.58 10.70
C ASP A 254 -29.25 -11.79 11.23
N SER A 255 -30.52 -11.89 10.82
CA SER A 255 -31.46 -12.96 11.19
C SER A 255 -31.23 -14.25 10.40
N GLU A 256 -30.01 -14.47 9.89
CA GLU A 256 -29.68 -15.66 9.10
C GLU A 256 -29.28 -16.88 9.96
N GLN A 257 -29.30 -16.77 11.29
CA GLN A 257 -28.96 -17.88 12.20
C GLN A 257 -30.13 -18.60 12.87
N GLU A 258 -31.39 -18.20 12.67
CA GLU A 258 -32.53 -18.81 13.37
C GLU A 258 -33.39 -19.78 12.54
N ALA A 259 -33.06 -20.00 11.26
CA ALA A 259 -33.80 -20.95 10.42
C ALA A 259 -33.28 -22.42 10.49
N ALA A 260 -32.17 -22.68 11.18
CA ALA A 260 -31.57 -24.02 11.23
C ALA A 260 -31.89 -24.82 12.52
N LYS A 261 -32.80 -24.33 13.37
CA LYS A 261 -33.10 -24.97 14.67
C LYS A 261 -34.53 -25.49 14.83
N THR A 262 -35.33 -25.49 13.77
CA THR A 262 -36.76 -25.86 13.81
C THR A 262 -37.11 -27.09 12.96
N GLU A 263 -36.13 -27.92 12.59
CA GLU A 263 -36.36 -29.22 11.92
C GLU A 263 -35.58 -30.38 12.58
N ALA A 264 -35.50 -30.39 13.92
CA ALA A 264 -35.07 -31.55 14.70
C ALA A 264 -36.03 -31.84 15.85
#